data_AF-A0A2V9LGN7-F1
#
_entry.id   AF-A0A2V9LGN7-F1
#
_cell.length_a   1.000
_cell.length_b   1.000
_cell.length_c   1.000
_cell.angle_alpha   90.00
_cell.angle_beta   90.00
_cell.angle_gamma   90.00
#
_symmetry.space_group_name_H-M   'P 1'
#
loop_
_entity.id
_entity.type
_entity.pdbx_description
1 polymer ?
#
loop_
_entity_poly.entity_id
_entity_poly.type
_entity_poly.pdbx_seq_one_letter_code
_entity_poly.pdbx_strand_id
1 'polypeptide(L)' 'MIENESQSEKPLAGACVHEWTPTQSPYAVAEVCGLCKLFRYKAGPTADWEYRAPIPIPRMRGE' A
#
# COMPACT_ATOMS: atom_id res chain seq x y z
N MET A 1 -30.68 -13.92 -18.10
CA MET A 1 -29.91 -12.66 -18.18
C MET A 1 -28.94 -12.73 -17.02
N ILE A 2 -27.70 -13.15 -17.26
CA ILE A 2 -26.71 -13.36 -16.20
C ILE A 2 -25.96 -12.03 -16.08
N GLU A 3 -26.12 -11.39 -14.92
CA GLU A 3 -25.48 -10.13 -14.56
C GLU A 3 -23.95 -10.33 -14.57
N ASN A 4 -23.26 -9.49 -15.36
CA ASN A 4 -21.80 -9.45 -15.40
C ASN A 4 -21.30 -8.89 -14.07
N GLU A 5 -21.09 -9.78 -13.11
CA GLU A 5 -20.33 -9.53 -11.90
C GLU A 5 -18.94 -9.09 -12.35
N SER A 6 -18.61 -7.82 -12.14
CA SER A 6 -17.29 -7.26 -12.42
C SER A 6 -16.30 -7.93 -11.47
N GLN A 7 -15.87 -9.13 -11.85
CA GLN A 7 -14.89 -9.94 -11.17
C GLN A 7 -13.59 -9.15 -11.24
N SER A 8 -13.37 -8.32 -10.23
CA SER A 8 -12.12 -7.61 -10.03
C SER A 8 -11.10 -8.68 -9.67
N GLU A 9 -10.52 -9.28 -10.71
CA GLU A 9 -9.42 -10.23 -10.59
C GLU A 9 -8.38 -9.59 -9.69
N LYS A 10 -8.20 -10.15 -8.49
CA LYS A 10 -7.18 -9.66 -7.56
C LYS A 10 -5.86 -9.77 -8.33
N PRO A 11 -5.17 -8.65 -8.60
CA PRO A 11 -3.98 -8.70 -9.42
C PRO A 11 -2.99 -9.68 -8.79
N LEU A 12 -2.41 -10.55 -9.63
CA LEU A 12 -1.36 -11.48 -9.22
C LEU A 12 -0.29 -10.74 -8.41
N ALA A 13 0.27 -11.39 -7.39
CA ALA A 13 1.36 -10.79 -6.61
C ALA A 13 2.50 -10.36 -7.56
N GLY A 14 2.80 -9.05 -7.61
CA GLY A 14 3.77 -8.46 -8.54
C GLY A 14 3.17 -7.83 -9.81
N ALA A 15 1.92 -8.09 -10.16
CA ALA A 15 1.20 -7.44 -11.27
C ALA A 15 0.55 -6.10 -10.89
N CYS A 16 0.76 -5.63 -9.65
CA CYS A 16 0.29 -4.33 -9.22
C CYS A 16 1.09 -3.23 -9.94
N VAL A 17 0.39 -2.28 -10.56
CA VAL A 17 1.01 -1.06 -11.13
C VAL A 17 1.48 -0.06 -10.06
N HIS A 18 1.35 -0.44 -8.78
CA HIS A 18 1.66 0.33 -7.59
C HIS A 18 1.21 1.80 -7.66
N GLU A 19 -0.04 2.04 -7.26
CA GLU A 19 -0.51 3.39 -7.02
C GLU A 19 -0.05 3.85 -5.64
N TRP A 20 1.13 4.49 -5.60
CA TRP A 20 1.73 4.98 -4.37
C TRP A 20 1.02 6.24 -3.87
N THR A 21 0.40 6.14 -2.69
CA THR A 21 -0.22 7.27 -2.01
C THR A 21 0.65 7.66 -0.82
N PRO A 22 1.01 8.95 -0.64
CA PRO A 22 1.73 9.41 0.53
C PRO A 22 0.94 9.11 1.81
N THR A 23 1.62 8.58 2.81
CA THR A 23 1.04 8.30 4.13
C THR A 23 1.85 8.98 5.21
N GLN A 24 1.17 9.35 6.30
CA GLN A 24 1.84 9.85 7.50
C GLN A 24 2.69 8.73 8.11
N SER A 25 3.94 9.04 8.42
CA SER A 25 4.91 8.11 9.00
C SER A 25 6.04 8.89 9.69
N PRO A 26 6.86 8.24 10.54
CA PRO A 26 8.04 8.86 11.13
C PRO A 26 9.22 9.04 10.15
N TYR A 27 9.10 8.55 8.92
CA TYR A 27 10.15 8.63 7.90
C TYR A 27 10.05 9.93 7.09
N ALA A 28 11.15 10.33 6.44
CA ALA A 28 11.19 11.53 5.62
C ALA A 28 10.18 11.50 4.46
N VAL A 29 9.99 10.33 3.86
CA VAL A 29 8.92 10.06 2.89
C VAL A 29 8.40 8.64 3.14
N ALA A 30 7.08 8.46 3.13
CA ALA A 30 6.48 7.14 3.13
C ALA A 30 5.23 7.10 2.26
N GLU A 31 5.07 5.99 1.57
CA GLU A 31 3.97 5.76 0.66
C GLU A 31 3.44 4.34 0.82
N VAL A 32 2.14 4.20 0.65
CA VAL A 32 1.45 2.90 0.64
C VAL A 32 0.76 2.75 -0.70
N CYS A 33 0.86 1.56 -1.28
CA CYS A 33 0.11 1.25 -2.48
C CYS A 33 -1.39 1.13 -2.16
N GLY A 34 -2.23 1.90 -2.85
CA GLY A 34 -3.69 1.84 -2.70
C GLY A 34 -4.27 0.45 -2.99
N LEU A 35 -3.64 -0.29 -3.90
CA LEU A 35 -4.08 -1.59 -4.42
C LEU A 35 -3.55 -2.77 -3.60
N CYS A 36 -2.22 -2.98 -3.59
CA CYS A 36 -1.59 -4.14 -2.96
C CYS A 36 -1.19 -3.92 -1.50
N LYS A 37 -1.40 -2.71 -0.97
CA LYS A 37 -0.99 -2.30 0.38
C LYS A 37 0.50 -2.47 0.68
N LEU A 38 1.36 -2.62 -0.33
CA LEU A 38 2.82 -2.57 -0.14
C LEU A 38 3.20 -1.21 0.43
N PHE A 39 4.12 -1.19 1.39
CA PHE A 39 4.61 0.03 2.01
C PHE A 39 6.06 0.28 1.57
N ARG A 40 6.37 1.51 1.18
CA ARG A 40 7.73 1.95 0.91
C ARG A 40 8.04 3.25 1.64
N TYR A 41 9.28 3.41 2.08
CA TYR A 41 9.71 4.62 2.77
C TYR A 41 11.15 4.98 2.44
N LYS A 42 11.50 6.24 2.68
CA LYS A 42 12.86 6.76 2.67
C LYS A 42 13.22 7.27 4.04
N ALA A 43 14.32 6.78 4.60
CA ALA A 43 14.84 7.27 5.88
C ALA A 43 15.29 8.74 5.83
N GLY A 44 15.66 9.22 4.63
CA GLY A 44 16.06 10.61 4.38
C GLY A 44 15.84 11.00 2.92
N PRO A 45 15.92 12.29 2.57
CA PRO A 45 15.65 12.78 1.20
C PRO A 45 16.56 12.16 0.13
N THR A 46 17.80 11.80 0.52
CA THR A 46 18.80 11.16 -0.34
C THR A 46 18.93 9.65 -0.12
N ALA A 47 18.13 9.08 0.78
CA ALA A 47 18.17 7.64 1.04
C ALA A 47 17.46 6.87 -0.08
N ASP A 48 17.86 5.61 -0.25
CA ASP A 48 17.17 4.69 -1.16
C ASP A 48 15.80 4.27 -0.60
N TRP A 49 14.96 3.68 -1.44
CA TRP A 49 13.63 3.23 -1.06
C TRP A 49 13.71 1.87 -0.35
N GLU A 50 13.28 1.84 0.90
CA GLU A 50 13.07 0.58 1.61
C GLU A 50 11.63 0.09 1.43
N TYR A 51 11.47 -1.19 1.12
CA TYR A 51 10.18 -1.84 0.94
C TYR A 51 9.90 -2.75 2.14
N ARG A 52 8.74 -2.56 2.78
CA ARG A 52 8.27 -3.42 3.87
C ARG A 52 6.79 -3.74 3.67
N ALA A 53 6.32 -4.84 4.25
CA ALA A 53 4.89 -4.96 4.50
C ALA A 53 4.49 -3.86 5.50
N PRO A 54 3.35 -3.18 5.33
CA PRO A 54 2.89 -2.21 6.31
C PRO A 54 2.77 -2.92 7.65
N ILE A 55 3.36 -2.36 8.69
CA ILE A 55 3.12 -2.85 10.05
C ILE A 55 1.64 -2.54 10.31
N PRO A 56 0.78 -3.57 10.52
CA PRO A 56 -0.62 -3.33 10.82
C PRO A 56 -0.66 -2.54 12.13
N ILE A 57 -0.92 -1.23 12.04
CA ILE A 57 -1.30 -0.46 13.21
C ILE A 57 -2.67 -1.02 13.59
N PRO A 58 -2.83 -1.65 14.77
CA PRO A 58 -4.14 -2.08 15.20
C PRO A 58 -5.04 -0.84 15.16
N ARG A 59 -5.99 -0.82 14.23
CA ARG A 59 -7.10 0.12 14.33
C ARG A 59 -7.74 -0.27 15.65
N MET A 60 -7.55 0.54 16.69
CA MET A 60 -8.35 0.41 17.89
C MET A 60 -9.79 0.48 17.38
N ARG A 61 -10.47 -0.68 17.43
CA ARG A 61 -11.88 -0.82 17.12
C ARG A 61 -12.58 -0.04 18.22
N GLY A 62 -12.78 1.25 17.98
CA GLY A 62 -13.57 2.11 18.84
C GLY A 62 -14.98 1.55 18.91
N GLU A 63 -15.45 1.49 20.15
CA GLU A 63 -16.79 1.10 20.62
C GLU A 63 -17.95 1.77 19.87
#